data_AF-A0A3D9BTX3-F1
#
_entry.id   AF-A0A3D9BTX3-F1
#
_cell.length_a   1.000
_cell.length_b   1.000
_cell.length_c   1.000
_cell.angle_alpha   90.00
_cell.angle_beta   90.00
_cell.angle_gamma   90.00
#
_symmetry.space_group_name_H-M   'P 1'
#
loop_
_entity.id
_entity.type
_entity.pdbx_description
1 polymer ?
#
loop_
_entity_poly.entity_id
_entity_poly.type
_entity_poly.pdbx_seq_one_letter_code
_entity_poly.pdbx_strand_id
1 'polypeptide(L)'
;MGYLDITSKTGTRTIPIFQKILETARGGFSLDMTGLTAGETISAGTPMTFDEATRKAKKATLTGDEPDEVSDAKGLLKNDVIIEDAAPVDVVLRGTVYARRVTPSIDQAHRDVLPLIIFSESR
;
A
#
# COMPACT_ATOMS: atom_id res chain seq x y z
N MET A 1 -29.60 -2.00 23.61
CA MET A 1 -28.79 -2.37 22.43
C MET A 1 -28.00 -1.15 21.99
N GLY A 2 -26.77 -1.00 22.48
CA GLY A 2 -25.85 0.05 22.03
C GLY A 2 -25.05 -0.48 20.84
N TYR A 3 -25.12 0.19 19.70
CA TYR A 3 -24.32 -0.17 18.54
C TYR A 3 -22.88 0.24 18.80
N LEU A 4 -21.94 -0.67 18.58
CA LEU A 4 -20.51 -0.40 18.63
C LEU A 4 -20.17 0.51 17.45
N ASP A 5 -20.05 1.79 17.73
CA ASP A 5 -19.42 2.76 16.83
C ASP A 5 -18.01 2.26 16.55
N ILE A 6 -17.72 1.98 15.27
CA ILE A 6 -16.37 1.64 14.82
C ILE A 6 -15.54 2.90 15.06
N THR A 7 -14.83 2.96 16.19
CA THR A 7 -13.89 4.03 16.48
C THR A 7 -12.73 3.87 15.51
N SER A 8 -12.87 4.41 14.30
CA SER A 8 -11.72 4.75 13.49
C SER A 8 -11.00 5.85 14.26
N LYS A 9 -9.84 5.54 14.86
CA LYS A 9 -8.94 6.56 15.37
C LYS A 9 -8.48 7.40 14.18
N THR A 10 -9.24 8.42 13.79
CA THR A 10 -8.75 9.56 13.03
C THR A 10 -7.86 10.38 13.95
N GLY A 11 -6.69 9.81 14.29
CA GLY A 11 -5.62 10.49 14.99
C GLY A 11 -4.82 11.32 13.99
N THR A 12 -4.67 12.61 14.30
CA THR A 12 -3.70 13.57 13.73
C THR A 12 -3.73 13.74 12.21
N ARG A 13 -4.43 14.79 11.71
CA ARG A 13 -4.29 15.39 10.36
C ARG A 13 -3.33 14.61 9.44
N THR A 14 -3.76 13.43 8.97
CA THR A 14 -2.90 12.56 8.16
C THR A 14 -2.77 13.28 6.84
N ILE A 15 -1.60 13.85 6.62
CA ILE A 15 -1.32 14.57 5.38
C ILE A 15 -1.55 13.57 4.25
N PRO A 16 -2.49 13.82 3.32
CA PRO A 16 -2.83 12.84 2.31
C PRO A 16 -1.59 12.56 1.47
N ILE A 17 -1.22 11.28 1.40
CA ILE A 17 -0.08 10.80 0.62
C ILE A 17 -0.46 10.78 -0.87
N PHE A 18 -1.70 10.40 -1.18
CA PHE A 18 -2.24 10.47 -2.52
C PHE A 18 -2.80 11.86 -2.82
N GLN A 19 -2.26 12.50 -3.85
CA GLN A 19 -2.82 13.73 -4.40
C GLN A 19 -4.12 13.44 -5.18
N LYS A 20 -4.13 12.34 -5.93
CA LYS A 20 -5.29 11.92 -6.72
C LYS A 20 -5.31 10.40 -6.84
N ILE A 21 -6.42 9.77 -6.51
CA ILE A 21 -6.61 8.34 -6.73
C ILE A 21 -7.53 8.20 -7.94
N LEU A 22 -7.07 7.48 -8.96
CA LEU A 22 -7.85 7.21 -10.18
C LEU A 22 -8.46 5.81 -10.12
N GLU A 23 -7.71 4.86 -9.58
CA GLU A 23 -8.13 3.46 -9.56
C GLU A 23 -7.55 2.74 -8.34
N THR A 24 -8.42 2.02 -7.65
CA THR A 24 -8.05 1.08 -6.57
C THR A 24 -8.48 -0.32 -6.97
N ALA A 25 -7.71 -1.32 -6.58
CA ALA A 25 -8.07 -2.72 -6.72
C ALA A 25 -9.33 -2.96 -5.86
N ARG A 26 -10.48 -3.10 -6.53
CA ARG A 26 -11.79 -3.32 -5.89
C ARG A 26 -11.97 -4.82 -5.72
N GLY A 27 -11.74 -5.33 -4.52
CA GLY A 27 -11.81 -6.79 -4.30
C GLY A 27 -11.86 -7.26 -2.85
N GLY A 28 -11.69 -6.38 -1.86
CA GLY A 28 -11.63 -6.78 -0.46
C GLY A 28 -10.45 -7.72 -0.21
N PHE A 29 -9.25 -7.27 -0.56
CA PHE A 29 -8.04 -8.06 -0.36
C PHE A 29 -7.73 -8.14 1.13
N SER A 30 -7.41 -9.33 1.61
CA SER A 30 -6.92 -9.55 2.98
C SER A 30 -5.40 -9.50 2.98
N LEU A 31 -4.82 -8.83 3.97
CA LEU A 31 -3.38 -8.81 4.17
C LEU A 31 -2.87 -10.24 4.47
N ASP A 32 -1.89 -10.69 3.70
CA ASP A 32 -1.14 -11.89 4.00
C ASP A 32 -0.07 -11.55 5.05
N MET A 33 -0.22 -12.11 6.25
CA MET A 33 0.71 -11.91 7.36
C MET A 33 1.98 -12.75 7.25
N THR A 34 2.18 -13.52 6.18
CA THR A 34 3.36 -14.38 6.03
C THR A 34 4.63 -13.53 6.06
N GLY A 35 5.46 -13.73 7.09
CA GLY A 35 6.69 -12.96 7.31
C GLY A 35 6.50 -11.56 7.93
N LEU A 36 5.28 -11.23 8.39
CA LEU A 36 4.97 -9.98 9.06
C LEU A 36 4.71 -10.18 10.55
N THR A 37 5.05 -9.18 11.35
CA THR A 37 4.83 -9.21 12.80
C THR A 37 3.45 -8.64 13.10
N ALA A 38 2.57 -9.46 13.69
CA ALA A 38 1.23 -9.01 14.09
C ALA A 38 1.34 -7.81 15.07
N GLY A 39 0.49 -6.81 14.86
CA GLY A 39 0.48 -5.55 15.63
C GLY A 39 1.40 -4.45 15.10
N GLU A 40 2.26 -4.72 14.12
CA GLU A 40 2.99 -3.68 13.40
C GLU A 40 2.03 -2.90 12.47
N THR A 41 2.34 -1.63 12.17
CA THR A 41 1.55 -0.82 11.22
C THR A 41 2.30 -0.71 9.90
N ILE A 42 1.65 -1.12 8.81
CA ILE A 42 2.12 -0.86 7.45
C ILE A 42 1.65 0.53 7.04
N SER A 43 2.59 1.43 6.78
CA SER A 43 2.27 2.79 6.35
C SER A 43 1.74 2.83 4.92
N ALA A 44 0.84 3.78 4.67
CA ALA A 44 0.32 4.11 3.37
C ALA A 44 1.44 4.53 2.41
N GLY A 45 1.30 4.14 1.14
CA GLY A 45 2.32 4.31 0.12
C GLY A 45 3.35 3.19 0.09
N THR A 46 3.30 2.20 0.99
CA THR A 46 4.09 0.97 0.87
C THR A 46 3.73 0.26 -0.44
N PRO A 47 4.71 -0.16 -1.26
CA PRO A 47 4.44 -0.97 -2.45
C PRO A 47 3.87 -2.32 -2.04
N MET A 48 2.72 -2.65 -2.62
CA MET A 48 1.97 -3.87 -2.35
C MET A 48 1.81 -4.64 -3.65
N THR A 49 1.79 -5.95 -3.51
CA THR A 49 1.34 -6.86 -4.56
C THR A 49 0.15 -7.65 -4.06
N PHE A 50 -0.66 -8.12 -4.98
CA PHE A 50 -1.86 -8.89 -4.65
C PHE A 50 -2.06 -10.01 -5.66
N ASP A 51 -2.64 -11.08 -5.16
CA ASP A 51 -3.07 -12.24 -5.93
C ASP A 51 -4.60 -12.24 -5.99
N GLU A 52 -5.13 -12.16 -7.21
CA GLU A 52 -6.57 -12.12 -7.47
C GLU A 52 -7.25 -13.48 -7.26
N ALA A 53 -6.50 -14.59 -7.38
CA ALA A 53 -7.02 -15.93 -7.19
C ALA A 53 -7.27 -16.22 -5.70
N THR A 54 -6.31 -15.87 -4.85
CA THR A 54 -6.41 -16.07 -3.39
C THR A 54 -7.02 -14.87 -2.67
N ARG A 55 -7.17 -13.73 -3.35
CA ARG A 55 -7.60 -12.43 -2.78
C ARG A 55 -6.74 -11.98 -1.60
N LYS A 56 -5.46 -12.33 -1.64
CA LYS A 56 -4.47 -11.92 -0.64
C LYS A 56 -3.57 -10.84 -1.19
N ALA A 57 -3.19 -9.91 -0.33
CA ALA A 57 -2.23 -8.87 -0.65
C ALA A 57 -1.05 -8.93 0.32
N LYS A 58 0.16 -8.79 -0.19
CA LYS A 58 1.41 -8.83 0.58
C LYS A 58 2.25 -7.60 0.25
N LYS A 59 3.21 -7.26 1.12
CA LYS A 59 4.24 -6.26 0.78
C LYS A 59 4.98 -6.74 -0.46
N ALA A 60 5.20 -5.83 -1.42
CA ALA A 60 5.99 -6.14 -2.60
C ALA A 60 7.45 -6.37 -2.20
N THR A 61 8.13 -7.23 -2.95
CA THR A 61 9.55 -7.54 -2.76
C THR A 61 10.30 -7.23 -4.05
N LEU A 62 11.54 -6.75 -3.90
CA LEU A 62 12.49 -6.74 -5.01
C LEU A 62 12.95 -8.18 -5.26
N THR A 63 13.00 -8.56 -6.52
CA THR A 63 13.41 -9.88 -6.98
C THR A 63 14.52 -9.71 -8.00
N GLY A 64 15.72 -10.17 -7.69
CA GLY A 64 16.87 -10.10 -8.58
C GLY A 64 18.16 -10.15 -7.78
N ASP A 65 19.27 -9.95 -8.49
CA ASP A 65 20.52 -9.47 -7.91
C ASP A 65 20.81 -8.13 -8.61
N GLU A 66 21.05 -7.06 -7.85
CA GLU A 66 21.44 -5.73 -8.37
C GLU A 66 22.46 -5.85 -9.53
N PRO A 67 22.24 -5.17 -10.68
CA PRO A 67 21.32 -4.05 -10.95
C PRO A 67 19.99 -4.44 -11.64
N ASP A 68 19.67 -5.74 -11.75
CA ASP A 68 18.48 -6.25 -12.44
C ASP A 68 17.33 -6.57 -11.46
N GLU A 69 17.27 -5.89 -10.31
CA GLU A 69 16.20 -6.05 -9.34
C GLU A 69 14.85 -5.66 -9.94
N VAL A 70 13.96 -6.63 -10.13
CA VAL A 70 12.60 -6.42 -10.61
C VAL A 70 11.65 -6.46 -9.41
N SER A 71 10.83 -5.43 -9.26
CA SER A 71 9.80 -5.41 -8.22
C SER A 71 8.54 -6.18 -8.66
N ASP A 72 7.94 -6.96 -7.76
CA ASP A 72 6.63 -7.58 -7.98
C ASP A 72 5.45 -6.65 -7.61
N ALA A 73 5.72 -5.37 -7.36
CA ALA A 73 4.72 -4.38 -6.96
C ALA A 73 3.67 -4.14 -8.04
N LYS A 74 2.40 -4.24 -7.66
CA LYS A 74 1.25 -3.95 -8.53
C LYS A 74 0.56 -2.63 -8.20
N GLY A 75 0.78 -2.12 -7.00
CA GLY A 75 0.21 -0.86 -6.56
C GLY A 75 0.76 -0.40 -5.22
N LEU A 76 0.15 0.65 -4.67
CA LEU A 76 0.53 1.21 -3.37
C LEU A 76 -0.59 1.06 -2.35
N LEU A 77 -0.24 0.81 -1.10
CA LEU A 77 -1.22 0.77 -0.02
C LEU A 77 -1.87 2.15 0.16
N LYS A 78 -3.20 2.21 0.19
CA LYS A 78 -3.96 3.47 0.26
C LYS A 78 -3.87 4.16 1.63
N ASN A 79 -4.04 3.39 2.69
CA ASN A 79 -4.15 3.86 4.07
C ASN A 79 -3.24 3.03 4.97
N ASP A 80 -2.87 3.57 6.14
CA ASP A 80 -2.14 2.79 7.13
C ASP A 80 -2.99 1.61 7.58
N VAL A 81 -2.40 0.41 7.59
CA VAL A 81 -3.08 -0.81 8.01
C VAL A 81 -2.28 -1.49 9.10
N ILE A 82 -2.96 -1.79 10.21
CA ILE A 82 -2.38 -2.59 11.30
C ILE A 82 -2.38 -4.04 10.85
N ILE A 83 -1.28 -4.74 11.07
CA ILE A 83 -1.12 -6.14 10.73
C ILE A 83 -1.93 -6.96 11.72
N GLU A 84 -3.11 -7.39 11.28
CA GLU A 84 -4.05 -8.26 11.98
C GLU A 84 -4.55 -9.36 11.04
N ASP A 85 -5.14 -10.41 11.60
CA ASP A 85 -5.64 -11.52 10.79
C ASP A 85 -6.73 -11.04 9.82
N ALA A 86 -6.51 -11.31 8.54
CA ALA A 86 -7.40 -10.91 7.44
C ALA A 86 -7.68 -9.40 7.34
N ALA A 87 -6.74 -8.54 7.77
CA ALA A 87 -6.88 -7.08 7.69
C ALA A 87 -7.27 -6.62 6.27
N PRO A 88 -8.33 -5.79 6.11
CA PRO A 88 -8.74 -5.31 4.80
C PRO A 88 -7.73 -4.29 4.27
N VAL A 89 -7.20 -4.55 3.08
CA VAL A 89 -6.25 -3.64 2.42
C VAL A 89 -6.79 -3.13 1.09
N ASP A 90 -6.67 -1.81 0.90
CA ASP A 90 -6.96 -1.13 -0.35
C ASP A 90 -5.65 -0.85 -1.08
N VAL A 91 -5.47 -1.42 -2.27
CA VAL A 91 -4.29 -1.18 -3.12
C VAL A 91 -4.67 -0.20 -4.24
N VAL A 92 -3.95 0.92 -4.33
CA VAL A 92 -4.05 1.91 -5.41
C VAL A 92 -3.26 1.41 -6.61
N LEU A 93 -3.95 1.19 -7.73
CA LEU A 93 -3.34 0.77 -9.00
C LEU A 93 -2.90 1.97 -9.83
N ARG A 94 -3.66 3.07 -9.74
CA ARG A 94 -3.47 4.26 -10.58
C ARG A 94 -3.77 5.53 -9.81
N GLY A 95 -2.88 6.51 -9.92
CA GLY A 95 -3.05 7.78 -9.24
C GLY A 95 -1.81 8.65 -9.25
N THR A 96 -1.90 9.77 -8.55
CA THR A 96 -0.79 10.67 -8.27
C THR A 96 -0.52 10.65 -6.79
N VAL A 97 0.72 10.42 -6.40
CA VAL A 97 1.18 10.32 -5.02
C VAL A 97 2.27 11.36 -4.75
N TYR A 98 2.27 11.96 -3.57
CA TYR A 98 3.33 12.88 -3.16
C TYR A 98 4.58 12.08 -2.79
N ALA A 99 5.60 12.08 -3.65
CA ALA A 99 6.79 11.25 -3.49
C ALA A 99 7.48 11.44 -2.12
N ARG A 100 7.44 12.65 -1.57
CA ARG A 100 8.06 12.99 -0.27
C ARG A 100 7.25 12.54 0.95
N ARG A 101 5.99 12.13 0.77
CA ARG A 101 5.10 11.70 1.85
C ARG A 101 4.93 10.18 1.89
N VAL A 102 5.41 9.48 0.86
CA VAL A 102 5.36 8.03 0.81
C VAL A 102 6.39 7.46 1.78
N THR A 103 5.92 6.58 2.67
CA THR A 103 6.77 5.90 3.65
C THR A 103 6.50 4.40 3.53
N PRO A 104 7.52 3.55 3.31
CA PRO A 104 8.93 3.84 3.09
C PRO A 104 9.22 4.49 1.72
N SER A 105 10.41 5.08 1.56
CA SER A 105 10.84 5.67 0.28
C SER A 105 10.83 4.60 -0.82
N ILE A 106 10.07 4.84 -1.89
CA ILE A 106 9.96 3.90 -3.00
C ILE A 106 11.23 3.96 -3.85
N ASP A 107 11.89 2.81 -3.95
CA ASP A 107 13.08 2.57 -4.76
C ASP A 107 12.78 2.64 -6.27
N GLN A 108 13.80 2.87 -7.10
CA GLN A 108 13.62 3.08 -8.53
C GLN A 108 13.00 1.86 -9.23
N ALA A 109 13.45 0.65 -8.88
CA ALA A 109 12.87 -0.61 -9.38
C ALA A 109 11.36 -0.73 -9.10
N HIS A 110 10.89 -0.28 -7.94
CA HIS A 110 9.46 -0.24 -7.62
C HIS A 110 8.71 0.81 -8.45
N ARG A 111 9.35 1.94 -8.78
CA ARG A 111 8.72 2.99 -9.61
C ARG A 111 8.59 2.54 -11.05
N ASP A 112 9.59 1.83 -11.56
CA ASP A 112 9.62 1.37 -12.96
C ASP A 112 8.49 0.37 -13.25
N VAL A 113 8.14 -0.48 -12.28
CA VAL A 113 7.00 -1.42 -12.40
C VAL A 113 5.63 -0.77 -12.12
N LEU A 114 5.61 0.47 -11.62
CA LEU A 114 4.39 1.24 -11.34
C LEU A 114 4.22 2.42 -12.32
N PRO A 115 4.16 2.19 -13.66
CA PRO A 115 4.09 3.27 -14.64
C PRO A 115 2.78 4.07 -14.57
N LEU A 116 1.75 3.52 -13.93
CA LEU A 116 0.44 4.16 -13.78
C LEU A 116 0.34 5.04 -12.52
N ILE A 117 1.37 5.04 -11.68
CA ILE A 117 1.44 5.87 -10.47
C ILE A 117 2.43 7.00 -10.71
N ILE A 118 1.91 8.22 -10.70
CA ILE A 118 2.70 9.42 -10.89
C ILE A 118 3.23 9.89 -9.53
N PHE A 119 4.55 9.86 -9.37
CA PHE A 119 5.23 10.41 -8.20
C PHE A 119 5.42 11.92 -8.36
N SER A 120 4.54 12.69 -7.74
CA SER A 120 4.61 14.15 -7.71
C SER A 120 5.68 14.60 -6.72
N GLU A 121 6.69 15.31 -7.20
CA GLU A 121 7.69 15.99 -6.37
C GLU A 121 7.21 17.35 -5.84
N SER A 122 5.95 17.72 -6.14
CA SER A 122 5.35 18.97 -5.70
C SER A 122 5.11 18.99 -4.18
N ARG A 123 5.27 20.17 -3.59
CA ARG A 123 5.31 20.41 -2.14
C ARG A 123 3.93 20.38 -1.48
#